data_AF-A0A392NKK9-F1
#
_entry.id   AF-A0A392NKK9-F1
#
_cell.length_a   1.000
_cell.length_b   1.000
_cell.length_c   1.000
_cell.angle_alpha   90.00
_cell.angle_beta   90.00
_cell.angle_gamma   90.00
#
_symmetry.space_group_name_H-M   'P 1'
#
loop_
_entity.id
_entity.type
_entity.pdbx_description
1 polymer ?
#
loop_
_entity_poly.entity_id
_entity_poly.type
_entity_poly.pdbx_seq_one_letter_code
_entity_poly.pdbx_strand_id
1 'polypeptide(L)'
;MSRQLLLINNIVRDSAMSLVIQRGFWTENRKCTPTAMMKFCIFLQSKEGSEFLDVDLEAARKGRIAEIEADIANHRSKIELLEKQLEKEIVEVERRYLPASQYVPLDEQKLLKRCYDMYVDECIENEEMMRELDQELIEFIKFKYEKEVRMLHIGDFLADEKRKLVLKAWNYERMNKTSDVSP
;
A
#
# COMPACT_ATOMS: atom_id res chain seq x y z
N MET A 1 14.41 1.23 -29.75
CA MET A 1 14.32 2.70 -29.84
C MET A 1 13.31 3.19 -28.81
N SER A 2 13.74 3.91 -27.78
CA SER A 2 12.91 4.31 -26.64
C SER A 2 11.89 5.40 -26.99
N ARG A 3 10.67 5.33 -26.40
CA ARG A 3 9.57 6.31 -26.57
C ARG A 3 9.99 7.78 -26.41
N GLN A 4 11.01 8.06 -25.58
CA GLN A 4 11.57 9.40 -25.42
C GLN A 4 12.17 9.98 -26.70
N LEU A 5 12.84 9.17 -27.53
CA LEU A 5 13.43 9.62 -28.81
C LEU A 5 12.34 9.96 -29.84
N LEU A 6 11.23 9.22 -29.85
CA LEU A 6 10.07 9.50 -30.70
C LEU A 6 9.39 10.83 -30.33
N LEU A 7 9.26 11.10 -29.03
CA LEU A 7 8.67 12.35 -28.52
C LEU A 7 9.52 13.59 -28.82
N ILE A 8 10.84 13.48 -28.70
CA ILE A 8 11.76 14.58 -29.04
C ILE A 8 11.74 14.86 -30.55
N ASN A 9 11.78 13.81 -31.38
CA ASN A 9 11.76 13.95 -32.84
C ASN A 9 10.47 14.59 -33.37
N ASN A 10 9.32 14.26 -32.78
CA ASN A 10 8.04 14.86 -33.19
C ASN A 10 7.97 16.36 -32.88
N ILE A 11 8.59 16.81 -31.79
CA ILE A 11 8.54 18.23 -31.39
C ILE A 11 9.50 19.07 -32.19
N VAL A 12 10.72 18.60 -32.42
CA VAL A 12 11.65 19.27 -33.31
C VAL A 12 11.05 19.38 -34.71
N ARG A 13 10.37 18.34 -35.18
CA ARG A 13 9.65 18.36 -36.46
C ARG A 13 8.51 19.38 -36.45
N ASP A 14 7.60 19.33 -35.49
CA ASP A 14 6.39 20.17 -35.51
C ASP A 14 6.72 21.66 -35.31
N SER A 15 7.73 21.97 -34.50
CA SER A 15 8.28 23.33 -34.39
C SER A 15 8.95 23.78 -35.69
N ALA A 16 9.79 22.94 -36.32
CA ALA A 16 10.42 23.27 -37.59
C ALA A 16 9.40 23.47 -38.72
N MET A 17 8.33 22.67 -38.77
CA MET A 17 7.30 22.82 -39.80
C MET A 17 6.43 24.07 -39.59
N SER A 18 6.16 24.46 -38.34
CA SER A 18 5.45 25.72 -38.05
C SER A 18 6.28 26.94 -38.46
N LEU A 19 7.59 26.87 -38.24
CA LEU A 19 8.58 27.91 -38.51
C LEU A 19 8.77 28.19 -40.01
N VAL A 20 8.77 27.13 -40.81
CA VAL A 20 8.75 27.18 -42.27
C VAL A 20 7.56 27.99 -42.81
N ILE A 21 6.38 27.78 -42.23
CA ILE A 21 5.13 28.43 -42.66
C ILE A 21 5.14 29.91 -42.23
N GLN A 22 5.56 30.21 -41.00
CA GLN A 22 5.61 31.58 -40.48
C GLN A 22 6.57 32.49 -41.27
N ARG A 23 7.71 31.97 -41.74
CA ARG A 23 8.65 32.74 -42.57
C ARG A 23 8.30 32.76 -44.06
N GLY A 24 7.19 32.14 -44.45
CA GLY A 24 6.71 32.16 -45.83
C GLY A 24 7.58 31.39 -46.82
N PHE A 25 8.41 30.44 -46.34
CA PHE A 25 9.16 29.54 -47.24
C PHE A 25 8.18 28.71 -48.09
N TRP A 26 7.05 28.30 -47.51
CA TRP A 26 5.87 27.84 -48.21
C TRP A 26 4.62 27.95 -47.33
N THR A 27 3.43 28.03 -47.93
CA THR A 27 2.17 28.27 -47.21
C THR A 27 1.62 27.04 -46.49
N GLU A 28 1.90 25.84 -46.99
CA GLU A 28 1.43 24.57 -46.43
C GLU A 28 2.45 23.46 -46.70
N ASN A 29 2.62 22.52 -45.76
CA ASN A 29 3.61 21.44 -45.87
C ASN A 29 3.49 20.60 -47.15
N ARG A 30 2.27 20.48 -47.70
CA ARG A 30 1.98 19.74 -48.94
C ARG A 30 2.41 20.49 -50.21
N LYS A 31 2.76 21.77 -50.11
CA LYS A 31 3.16 22.66 -51.22
C LYS A 31 4.66 22.94 -51.23
N CYS A 32 5.44 22.20 -50.44
CA CYS A 32 6.89 22.32 -50.38
C CYS A 32 7.54 21.89 -51.71
N THR A 33 8.15 22.83 -52.43
CA THR A 33 8.97 22.50 -53.61
C THR A 33 10.40 22.15 -53.18
N PRO A 34 11.14 21.33 -53.95
CA PRO A 34 12.54 21.02 -53.63
C PRO A 34 13.41 22.28 -53.45
N THR A 35 13.18 23.31 -54.27
CA THR A 35 13.88 24.59 -54.17
C THR A 35 13.56 25.33 -52.86
N ALA A 36 12.29 25.32 -52.43
CA ALA A 36 11.90 25.95 -51.17
C ALA A 36 12.48 25.20 -49.97
N MET A 37 12.48 23.85 -50.01
CA MET A 37 13.15 23.01 -49.01
C MET A 37 14.65 23.32 -48.94
N MET A 38 15.32 23.40 -50.08
CA MET A 38 16.76 23.65 -50.11
C MET A 38 17.12 25.04 -49.56
N LYS A 39 16.33 26.07 -49.86
CA LYS A 39 16.48 27.40 -49.26
C LYS A 39 16.28 27.38 -47.75
N PHE A 40 15.31 26.60 -47.27
CA PHE A 40 15.09 26.41 -45.84
C PHE A 40 16.26 25.68 -45.16
N CYS A 41 16.79 24.62 -45.75
CA CYS A 41 17.97 23.92 -45.24
C CYS A 41 19.20 24.83 -45.17
N ILE A 42 19.42 25.67 -46.19
CA ILE A 42 20.50 26.66 -46.20
C ILE A 42 20.29 27.70 -45.08
N PHE A 43 19.05 28.13 -44.87
CA PHE A 43 18.71 29.02 -43.77
C PHE A 43 19.02 28.38 -42.40
N LEU A 44 18.64 27.12 -42.18
CA LEU A 44 18.95 26.41 -40.93
C LEU A 44 20.46 26.27 -40.66
N GLN A 45 21.29 26.23 -41.70
CA GLN A 45 22.74 26.20 -41.60
C GLN A 45 23.37 27.57 -41.35
N SER A 46 22.60 28.64 -41.52
CA SER A 46 23.05 30.01 -41.23
C SER A 46 23.03 30.29 -39.73
N LYS A 47 23.83 31.28 -39.30
CA LYS A 47 23.86 31.75 -37.92
C LYS A 47 22.48 32.21 -37.42
N GLU A 48 21.71 32.86 -38.28
CA GLU A 48 20.34 33.29 -37.96
C GLU A 48 19.40 32.10 -37.75
N GLY A 49 19.53 31.05 -38.57
CA GLY A 49 18.75 29.83 -38.44
C GLY A 49 19.08 29.05 -37.16
N SER A 50 20.37 28.97 -36.79
CA SER A 50 20.79 28.28 -35.57
C SER A 50 20.35 29.02 -34.30
N GLU A 51 20.55 30.34 -34.23
CA GLU A 51 20.15 31.14 -33.07
C GLU A 51 18.62 31.10 -32.86
N PHE A 52 17.86 31.06 -33.96
CA PHE A 52 16.41 30.98 -33.89
C PHE A 52 15.92 29.61 -33.42
N LEU A 53 16.52 28.51 -33.92
CA LEU A 53 16.23 27.16 -33.41
C LEU A 53 16.53 27.06 -31.92
N ASP A 54 17.63 27.64 -31.46
CA ASP A 54 18.00 27.63 -30.04
C ASP A 54 16.95 28.34 -29.17
N VAL A 55 16.42 29.48 -29.61
CA VAL A 55 15.39 30.22 -28.87
C VAL A 55 14.08 29.44 -28.77
N ASP A 56 13.58 28.89 -29.88
CA ASP A 56 12.32 28.16 -29.91
C ASP A 56 12.41 26.81 -29.19
N LEU A 57 13.53 26.09 -29.36
CA LEU A 57 13.76 24.83 -28.65
C LEU A 57 13.91 25.07 -27.15
N GLU A 58 14.58 26.14 -26.74
CA GLU A 58 14.74 26.48 -25.33
C GLU A 58 13.40 26.92 -24.70
N ALA A 59 12.57 27.67 -25.43
CA ALA A 59 11.22 28.01 -24.99
C ALA A 59 10.33 26.77 -24.83
N ALA A 60 10.32 25.88 -25.84
CA ALA A 60 9.58 24.63 -25.78
C ALA A 60 10.08 23.70 -24.67
N ARG A 61 11.40 23.67 -24.44
CA ARG A 61 12.01 22.90 -23.35
C ARG A 61 11.58 23.46 -21.98
N LYS A 62 11.64 24.78 -21.78
CA LYS A 62 11.20 25.43 -20.54
C LYS A 62 9.71 25.20 -20.26
N GLY A 63 8.86 25.33 -21.27
CA GLY A 63 7.42 25.06 -21.14
C GLY A 63 7.15 23.65 -20.63
N ARG A 64 7.80 22.64 -21.20
CA ARG A 64 7.62 21.26 -20.75
C ARG A 64 8.26 20.92 -19.42
N ILE A 65 9.38 21.56 -19.06
CA ILE A 65 9.93 21.44 -17.71
C ILE A 65 8.88 21.95 -16.70
N ALA A 66 8.26 23.10 -16.97
CA ALA A 66 7.22 23.64 -16.10
C ALA A 66 5.98 22.71 -16.01
N GLU A 67 5.54 22.12 -17.12
CA GLU A 67 4.46 21.11 -17.12
C GLU A 67 4.82 19.88 -16.27
N ILE A 68 6.03 19.33 -16.45
CA ILE A 68 6.51 18.18 -15.68
C ILE A 68 6.63 18.53 -14.19
N GLU A 69 7.12 19.72 -13.85
CA GLU A 69 7.24 20.19 -12.48
C GLU A 69 5.86 20.34 -11.81
N ALA A 70 4.87 20.87 -12.54
CA ALA A 70 3.50 20.96 -12.08
C ALA A 70 2.88 19.57 -11.84
N ASP A 71 3.12 18.62 -12.76
CA ASP A 71 2.68 17.24 -12.59
C ASP A 71 3.35 16.57 -11.39
N ILE A 72 4.66 16.74 -11.20
CA ILE A 72 5.39 16.21 -10.04
C ILE A 72 4.80 16.78 -8.75
N ALA A 73 4.54 18.08 -8.68
CA ALA A 73 3.94 18.72 -7.52
C ALA A 73 2.54 18.13 -7.20
N ASN A 74 1.69 17.97 -8.22
CA ASN A 74 0.37 17.38 -8.08
C ASN A 74 0.44 15.92 -7.57
N HIS A 75 1.32 15.10 -8.14
CA HIS A 75 1.50 13.71 -7.69
C HIS A 75 2.03 13.64 -6.26
N ARG A 76 2.96 14.52 -5.86
CA ARG A 76 3.43 14.60 -4.47
C ARG A 76 2.31 14.92 -3.49
N SER A 77 1.44 15.89 -3.83
CA SER A 77 0.28 16.21 -2.99
C SER A 77 -0.71 15.04 -2.86
N LYS A 78 -0.91 14.27 -3.93
CA LYS A 78 -1.76 13.06 -3.88
C LYS A 78 -1.16 11.98 -2.99
N ILE A 79 0.15 11.76 -3.06
CA ILE A 79 0.85 10.80 -2.20
C ILE A 79 0.65 11.18 -0.74
N GLU A 80 0.92 12.44 -0.37
CA GLU A 80 0.76 12.91 1.01
C GLU A 80 -0.69 12.74 1.53
N LEU A 81 -1.68 12.98 0.67
CA LEU A 81 -3.09 12.76 1.02
C LEU A 81 -3.38 11.27 1.30
N LEU A 82 -2.90 10.38 0.43
CA LEU A 82 -3.10 8.94 0.56
C LEU A 82 -2.36 8.39 1.80
N GLU A 83 -1.15 8.86 2.07
CA GLU A 83 -0.41 8.49 3.29
C GLU A 83 -1.19 8.89 4.55
N LYS A 84 -1.75 10.11 4.59
CA LYS A 84 -2.61 10.55 5.70
C LYS A 84 -3.90 9.74 5.83
N GLN A 85 -4.45 9.24 4.73
CA GLN A 85 -5.63 8.37 4.75
C GLN A 85 -5.26 7.00 5.31
N LEU A 86 -4.17 6.41 4.81
CA LEU A 86 -3.66 5.12 5.27
C LEU A 86 -3.31 5.13 6.76
N GLU A 87 -2.65 6.19 7.25
CA GLU A 87 -2.33 6.34 8.67
C GLU A 87 -3.60 6.31 9.54
N LYS A 88 -4.67 6.99 9.10
CA LYS A 88 -5.97 6.96 9.79
C LYS A 88 -6.59 5.58 9.79
N GLU A 89 -6.51 4.86 8.66
CA GLU A 89 -7.02 3.49 8.55
C GLU A 89 -6.25 2.53 9.45
N ILE A 90 -4.91 2.63 9.51
CA ILE A 90 -4.07 1.83 10.41
C ILE A 90 -4.47 2.09 11.87
N VAL A 91 -4.52 3.36 12.29
CA VAL A 91 -4.92 3.72 13.66
C VAL A 91 -6.33 3.21 13.97
N GLU A 92 -7.25 3.28 13.01
CA GLU A 92 -8.60 2.75 13.20
C GLU A 92 -8.62 1.23 13.33
N VAL A 93 -7.88 0.51 12.48
CA VAL A 93 -7.74 -0.95 12.54
C VAL A 93 -7.10 -1.36 13.86
N GLU A 94 -5.98 -0.74 14.25
CA GLU A 94 -5.34 -1.01 15.53
C GLU A 94 -6.32 -0.79 16.68
N ARG A 95 -7.01 0.35 16.73
CA ARG A 95 -8.05 0.60 17.74
C ARG A 95 -9.15 -0.48 17.73
N ARG A 96 -9.55 -0.94 16.54
CA ARG A 96 -10.58 -1.98 16.37
C ARG A 96 -10.10 -3.37 16.80
N TYR A 97 -8.82 -3.70 16.81
CA TYR A 97 -8.37 -5.08 17.11
C TYR A 97 -7.46 -5.21 18.33
N LEU A 98 -6.90 -4.10 18.84
CA LEU A 98 -6.01 -4.08 20.00
C LEU A 98 -6.58 -4.75 21.26
N PRO A 99 -7.88 -4.61 21.60
CA PRO A 99 -8.42 -5.26 22.80
C PRO A 99 -8.36 -6.78 22.76
N ALA A 100 -8.49 -7.38 21.56
CA ALA A 100 -8.48 -8.82 21.35
C ALA A 100 -7.08 -9.35 21.00
N SER A 101 -6.23 -8.53 20.37
CA SER A 101 -4.86 -8.94 19.98
C SER A 101 -3.93 -9.18 21.17
N GLN A 102 -4.29 -8.71 22.36
CA GLN A 102 -3.55 -8.98 23.60
C GLN A 102 -3.71 -10.43 24.09
N TYR A 103 -4.72 -11.16 23.62
CA TYR A 103 -4.86 -12.56 23.96
C TYR A 103 -3.84 -13.41 23.20
N VAL A 104 -2.99 -14.09 23.95
CA VAL A 104 -2.03 -15.06 23.41
C VAL A 104 -2.51 -16.46 23.77
N PRO A 105 -2.85 -17.32 22.78
CA PRO A 105 -3.17 -18.72 23.03
C PRO A 105 -2.02 -19.43 23.75
N LEU A 106 -2.35 -20.45 24.56
CA LEU A 106 -1.32 -21.32 25.12
C LEU A 106 -0.58 -22.05 23.99
N ASP A 107 0.75 -21.99 24.03
CA ASP A 107 1.59 -22.89 23.24
C ASP A 107 1.41 -24.35 23.70
N GLU A 108 1.77 -25.30 22.84
CA GLU A 108 1.51 -26.73 23.11
C GLU A 108 2.19 -27.24 24.38
N GLN A 109 3.37 -26.73 24.71
CA GLN A 109 4.09 -27.13 25.92
C GLN A 109 3.39 -26.66 27.18
N LYS A 110 2.97 -25.39 27.24
CA LYS A 110 2.22 -24.85 28.38
C LYS A 110 0.83 -25.46 28.49
N LEU A 111 0.19 -25.73 27.35
CA LEU A 111 -1.10 -26.42 27.32
C LEU A 111 -0.97 -27.81 27.94
N LEU A 112 -0.01 -28.61 27.46
CA LEU A 112 0.23 -29.95 28.00
C LEU A 112 0.56 -29.91 29.49
N LYS A 113 1.43 -28.97 29.91
CA LYS A 113 1.76 -28.79 31.32
C LYS A 113 0.51 -28.54 32.17
N ARG A 114 -0.34 -27.59 31.79
CA ARG A 114 -1.57 -27.30 32.53
C ARG A 114 -2.57 -28.47 32.53
N CYS A 115 -2.68 -29.20 31.43
CA CYS A 115 -3.50 -30.41 31.40
C CYS A 115 -2.95 -31.48 32.34
N TYR A 116 -1.62 -31.63 32.41
CA TYR A 116 -0.97 -32.56 33.33
C TYR A 116 -1.16 -32.14 34.79
N ASP A 117 -1.05 -30.85 35.10
CA ASP A 117 -1.31 -30.32 36.44
C ASP A 117 -2.75 -30.66 36.89
N MET A 118 -3.75 -30.48 36.02
CA MET A 118 -5.13 -30.90 36.31
C MET A 118 -5.31 -32.40 36.53
N TYR A 119 -4.60 -33.22 35.74
CA TYR A 119 -4.61 -34.67 35.94
C TYR A 119 -4.01 -35.06 37.30
N VAL A 120 -2.90 -34.43 37.67
CA VAL A 120 -2.24 -34.63 38.97
C VAL A 120 -3.18 -34.26 40.11
N ASP A 121 -3.85 -33.11 40.02
CA ASP A 121 -4.82 -32.67 41.02
C ASP A 121 -5.97 -33.68 41.16
N GLU A 122 -6.52 -34.18 40.05
CA GLU A 122 -7.57 -35.20 40.07
C GLU A 122 -7.10 -36.55 40.66
N CYS A 123 -5.87 -36.98 40.37
CA CYS A 123 -5.31 -38.18 40.99
C CYS A 123 -5.15 -38.00 42.50
N ILE A 124 -4.72 -36.83 42.96
CA ILE A 124 -4.59 -36.51 44.39
C ILE A 124 -5.97 -36.52 45.06
N GLU A 125 -6.97 -35.87 44.44
CA GLU A 125 -8.34 -35.82 44.96
C GLU A 125 -8.99 -37.20 45.06
N ASN A 126 -8.68 -38.11 44.13
CA ASN A 126 -9.21 -39.47 44.10
C ASN A 126 -8.33 -40.52 44.80
N GLU A 127 -7.25 -40.09 45.46
CA GLU A 127 -6.24 -40.99 46.10
C GLU A 127 -5.66 -42.04 45.13
N GLU A 128 -5.56 -41.70 43.84
CA GLU A 128 -4.99 -42.56 42.79
C GLU A 128 -3.48 -42.34 42.62
N MET A 129 -2.77 -43.42 42.30
CA MET A 129 -1.36 -43.36 41.95
C MET A 129 -1.18 -42.75 40.55
N MET A 130 -0.31 -41.74 40.45
CA MET A 130 0.05 -41.15 39.17
C MET A 130 0.74 -42.18 38.29
N ARG A 131 0.19 -42.39 37.09
CA ARG A 131 0.83 -43.16 36.02
C ARG A 131 2.09 -42.46 35.51
N GLU A 132 3.04 -43.24 35.00
CA GLU A 132 4.25 -42.72 34.34
C GLU A 132 3.87 -41.92 33.10
N LEU A 133 4.57 -40.81 32.85
CA LEU A 133 4.28 -39.95 31.72
C LEU A 133 4.81 -40.58 30.42
N ASP A 134 3.92 -41.23 29.68
CA ASP A 134 4.15 -41.78 28.36
C ASP A 134 3.24 -41.12 27.30
N GLN A 135 3.39 -41.56 26.04
CA GLN A 135 2.62 -41.01 24.93
C GLN A 135 1.11 -41.28 25.05
N GLU A 136 0.73 -42.45 25.58
CA GLU A 136 -0.68 -42.83 25.75
C GLU A 136 -1.35 -41.95 26.81
N LEU A 137 -0.66 -41.70 27.93
CA LEU A 137 -1.12 -40.80 28.97
C LEU A 137 -1.20 -39.36 28.48
N ILE A 138 -0.23 -38.89 27.68
CA ILE A 138 -0.27 -37.55 27.08
C ILE A 138 -1.51 -37.37 26.22
N GLU A 139 -1.83 -38.35 25.36
CA GLU A 139 -3.02 -38.30 24.50
C GLU A 139 -4.31 -38.32 25.31
N PHE A 140 -4.39 -39.18 26.34
CA PHE A 140 -5.52 -39.22 27.26
C PHE A 140 -5.73 -37.89 28.00
N ILE A 141 -4.66 -37.33 28.58
CA ILE A 141 -4.69 -36.07 29.33
C ILE A 141 -5.11 -34.91 28.42
N LYS A 142 -4.55 -34.82 27.21
CA LYS A 142 -4.97 -33.80 26.24
C LYS A 142 -6.45 -33.95 25.90
N PHE A 143 -6.88 -35.16 25.56
CA PHE A 143 -8.27 -35.44 25.22
C PHE A 143 -9.25 -35.05 26.35
N LYS A 144 -8.90 -35.33 27.60
CA LYS A 144 -9.76 -35.08 28.75
C LYS A 144 -9.80 -33.60 29.18
N TYR A 145 -8.64 -32.95 29.32
CA TYR A 145 -8.57 -31.63 29.99
C TYR A 145 -8.34 -30.44 29.05
N GLU A 146 -7.96 -30.64 27.79
CA GLU A 146 -7.55 -29.54 26.90
C GLU A 146 -8.62 -28.44 26.79
N LYS A 147 -9.88 -28.84 26.62
CA LYS A 147 -11.00 -27.90 26.50
C LYS A 147 -11.13 -27.03 27.75
N GLU A 148 -11.05 -27.64 28.92
CA GLU A 148 -11.20 -26.97 30.20
C GLU A 148 -10.03 -26.01 30.47
N VAL A 149 -8.79 -26.47 30.24
CA VAL A 149 -7.59 -25.62 30.35
C VAL A 149 -7.69 -24.40 29.44
N ARG A 150 -8.16 -24.56 28.20
CA ARG A 150 -8.36 -23.44 27.27
C ARG A 150 -9.44 -22.48 27.78
N MET A 151 -10.55 -22.98 28.32
CA MET A 151 -11.60 -22.14 28.89
C MET A 151 -11.12 -21.38 30.13
N LEU A 152 -10.37 -22.03 31.03
CA LEU A 152 -9.77 -21.38 32.20
C LEU A 152 -8.78 -20.29 31.78
N HIS A 153 -7.91 -20.56 30.80
CA HIS A 153 -6.97 -19.57 30.27
C HIS A 153 -7.66 -18.35 29.65
N ILE A 154 -8.77 -18.57 28.92
CA ILE A 154 -9.61 -17.47 28.42
C ILE A 154 -10.27 -16.73 29.59
N GLY A 155 -10.75 -17.47 30.60
CA GLY A 155 -11.33 -16.91 31.82
C GLY A 155 -10.36 -15.98 32.56
N ASP A 156 -9.12 -16.43 32.79
CA ASP A 156 -8.03 -15.65 33.40
C ASP A 156 -7.76 -14.38 32.60
N PHE A 157 -7.75 -14.48 31.27
CA PHE A 157 -7.59 -13.32 30.40
C PHE A 157 -8.74 -12.32 30.51
N LEU A 158 -9.98 -12.79 30.70
CA LEU A 158 -11.17 -11.96 30.85
C LEU A 158 -11.42 -11.48 32.29
N ALA A 159 -10.68 -12.00 33.28
CA ALA A 159 -10.81 -11.61 34.68
C ALA A 159 -10.31 -10.16 34.95
N ASP A 160 -9.50 -9.60 34.05
CA ASP A 160 -9.13 -8.19 34.09
C ASP A 160 -10.36 -7.32 33.78
N GLU A 161 -10.91 -6.67 34.81
CA GLU A 161 -12.12 -5.83 34.69
C GLU A 161 -11.92 -4.64 33.73
N LYS A 162 -10.71 -4.07 33.63
CA LYS A 162 -10.44 -3.00 32.65
C LYS A 162 -10.53 -3.56 31.24
N ARG A 163 -9.90 -4.72 30.99
CA ARG A 163 -9.94 -5.39 29.68
C ARG A 163 -11.35 -5.81 29.29
N LYS A 164 -12.11 -6.35 30.25
CA LYS A 164 -13.51 -6.76 30.08
C LYS A 164 -14.42 -5.59 29.70
N LEU A 165 -14.24 -4.42 30.32
CA LEU A 165 -14.96 -3.20 29.94
C LEU A 165 -14.63 -2.77 28.51
N VAL A 166 -13.35 -2.80 28.12
CA VAL A 166 -12.92 -2.47 26.76
C VAL A 166 -13.51 -3.45 25.73
N LEU A 167 -13.46 -4.76 26.00
CA LEU A 167 -14.02 -5.78 25.11
C LEU A 167 -15.55 -5.69 25.00
N LYS A 168 -16.26 -5.33 26.07
CA LYS A 168 -17.72 -5.10 26.04
C LYS A 168 -18.09 -3.87 25.20
N ALA A 169 -17.41 -2.75 25.42
CA ALA A 169 -17.61 -1.54 24.63
C ALA A 169 -17.33 -1.80 23.14
N TRP A 170 -16.25 -2.52 22.86
CA TRP A 170 -15.90 -2.97 21.51
C TRP A 170 -16.99 -3.84 20.87
N ASN A 171 -17.49 -4.85 21.57
CA ASN A 171 -18.54 -5.73 21.05
C ASN A 171 -19.84 -4.95 20.77
N TYR A 172 -20.18 -3.99 21.63
CA TYR A 172 -21.35 -3.13 21.48
C TYR A 172 -21.23 -2.21 20.25
N GLU A 173 -20.10 -1.52 20.07
CA GLU A 173 -19.83 -0.71 18.88
C GLU A 173 -19.91 -1.54 17.59
N ARG A 174 -19.43 -2.79 17.62
CA ARG A 174 -19.46 -3.67 16.46
C ARG A 174 -20.87 -4.10 16.09
N MET A 175 -21.66 -4.54 17.08
CA MET A 175 -23.05 -4.98 16.87
C MET A 175 -23.94 -3.84 16.34
N ASN A 176 -23.70 -2.60 16.79
CA ASN A 176 -24.50 -1.44 16.38
C ASN A 176 -24.02 -0.76 15.09
N LYS A 177 -22.77 -0.97 14.65
CA LYS A 177 -22.30 -0.49 13.34
C LYS A 177 -22.69 -1.43 12.20
N THR A 178 -22.88 -2.72 12.46
CA THR A 178 -23.35 -3.68 11.46
C THR A 178 -24.84 -3.55 11.13
N SER A 179 -25.63 -2.82 11.92
CA SER A 179 -27.04 -2.52 11.62
C SER A 179 -27.25 -1.39 10.60
N ASP A 180 -26.21 -0.61 10.29
CA ASP A 180 -26.28 0.49 9.29
C ASP A 180 -25.85 0.07 7.88
N VAL A 181 -25.46 -1.19 7.68
CA VAL A 181 -25.19 -1.74 6.35
C VAL A 181 -26.34 -2.69 6.01
N SER A 182 -27.44 -2.12 5.48
CA SER A 182 -28.45 -2.92 4.77
C SER A 182 -27.83 -3.56 3.52
N PRO A 183 -28.32 -4.73 3.08
CA PRO A 183 -27.79 -5.50 1.95
C PRO A 183 -27.72 -4.72 0.64
#